data_AF-A0A5R9P0B9-F1
#
_entry.id   AF-A0A5R9P0B9-F1
#
_cell.length_a   1.000
_cell.length_b   1.000
_cell.length_c   1.000
_cell.angle_alpha   90.00
_cell.angle_beta   90.00
_cell.angle_gamma   90.00
#
_symmetry.space_group_name_H-M   'P 1'
#
loop_
_entity.id
_entity.type
_entity.pdbx_description
1 polymer ?
#
loop_
_entity_poly.entity_id
_entity_poly.type
_entity_poly.pdbx_seq_one_letter_code
_entity_poly.pdbx_strand_id
1 'polypeptide(L)'
;MPSTEIMSNQEILAELKSGSLLNQARRILSTTMAEIDTGLKQRKPLTIFEVQNLEFSAVIEIAALLGVELKTGQKSLTETAN
;
A
#
# COMPACT_ATOMS: atom_id res chain seq x y z
N MET A 1 -6.05 21.31 2.46
CA MET A 1 -5.10 20.23 2.11
C MET A 1 -4.92 19.39 3.36
N PRO A 2 -4.98 18.05 3.30
CA PRO A 2 -4.59 17.25 4.45
C PRO A 2 -3.13 17.54 4.72
N SER A 3 -2.83 18.09 5.89
CA SER A 3 -1.47 18.29 6.37
C SER A 3 -0.84 16.91 6.53
N THR A 4 0.18 16.61 5.72
CA THR A 4 1.00 15.42 5.92
C THR A 4 1.80 15.65 7.19
N GLU A 5 1.26 15.26 8.34
CA GLU A 5 1.98 15.31 9.60
C GLU A 5 3.19 14.36 9.50
N ILE A 6 4.40 14.94 9.51
CA ILE A 6 5.63 14.17 9.54
C ILE A 6 5.87 13.74 10.99
N MET A 7 5.74 12.44 11.25
CA MET A 7 6.07 11.87 12.56
C MET A 7 7.56 12.03 12.87
N SER A 8 7.89 12.46 14.08
CA SER A 8 9.26 12.48 14.60
C SER A 8 9.80 11.05 14.80
N ASN A 9 11.12 10.92 14.92
CA ASN A 9 11.76 9.62 15.17
C ASN A 9 11.22 8.93 16.44
N GLN A 10 10.90 9.69 17.49
CA GLN A 10 10.34 9.14 18.73
C GLN A 10 8.91 8.62 18.53
N GLU A 11 8.08 9.35 17.77
CA GLU A 11 6.72 8.94 17.43
C GLU A 11 6.73 7.70 16.53
N ILE A 12 7.64 7.62 15.55
CA ILE A 12 7.82 6.42 14.72
C ILE A 12 8.19 5.22 15.61
N LEU A 13 9.13 5.37 16.53
CA LEU A 13 9.54 4.29 17.42
C LEU A 13 8.43 3.84 18.37
N ALA A 14 7.64 4.78 18.88
CA ALA A 14 6.46 4.48 19.69
C ALA A 14 5.42 3.70 18.87
N GLU A 15 5.20 4.12 17.62
CA GLU A 15 4.22 3.51 16.73
C GLU A 15 4.64 2.12 16.26
N LEU A 16 5.93 1.90 16.00
CA LEU A 16 6.45 0.57 15.65
C LEU A 16 6.23 -0.45 16.78
N LYS A 17 6.28 0.01 18.03
CA LYS A 17 6.00 -0.79 19.23
C LYS A 17 4.51 -0.89 19.54
N SER A 18 3.67 -0.08 18.90
CA SER A 18 2.22 -0.09 19.09
C SER A 18 1.54 -1.16 18.21
N GLY A 19 0.32 -1.54 18.60
CA GLY A 19 -0.56 -2.36 17.77
C GLY A 19 -1.50 -1.54 16.89
N SER A 20 -1.15 -0.29 16.57
CA SER A 20 -2.04 0.63 15.85
C SER A 20 -2.38 0.18 14.43
N LEU A 21 -3.44 0.76 13.87
CA LEU A 21 -3.82 0.54 12.46
C LEU A 21 -2.73 1.00 11.49
N LEU A 22 -2.02 2.09 11.79
CA LEU A 22 -0.91 2.57 10.96
C LEU A 22 0.27 1.60 10.95
N ASN A 23 0.67 1.04 12.11
CA ASN A 23 1.72 0.02 12.15
C ASN A 23 1.27 -1.28 11.48
N GLN A 24 0.00 -1.66 11.63
CA GLN A 24 -0.58 -2.83 10.93
C GLN A 24 -0.55 -2.63 9.40
N ALA A 25 -0.98 -1.47 8.90
CA ALA A 25 -0.90 -1.13 7.47
C ALA A 25 0.55 -1.16 6.95
N ARG A 26 1.49 -0.59 7.73
CA ARG A 26 2.93 -0.63 7.43
C ARG A 26 3.45 -2.07 7.31
N ARG A 27 2.98 -3.00 8.15
CA ARG A 27 3.38 -4.41 8.10
C ARG A 27 2.87 -5.11 6.84
N ILE A 28 1.64 -4.84 6.41
CA ILE A 28 1.07 -5.38 5.15
C ILE A 28 1.96 -4.94 3.97
N LEU A 29 2.24 -3.64 3.88
CA LEU A 29 3.11 -3.08 2.85
C LEU A 29 4.51 -3.72 2.88
N SER A 30 5.13 -3.77 4.07
CA SER A 30 6.48 -4.35 4.24
C SER A 30 6.54 -5.82 3.85
N THR A 31 5.49 -6.59 4.12
CA THR A 31 5.42 -8.02 3.78
C THR A 31 5.31 -8.20 2.27
N THR A 32 4.42 -7.43 1.63
CA THR A 32 4.21 -7.46 0.19
C THR A 32 5.49 -7.08 -0.57
N MET A 33 6.20 -6.04 -0.12
CA MET A 33 7.45 -5.64 -0.75
C MET A 33 8.53 -6.72 -0.62
N ALA A 34 8.62 -7.38 0.54
CA ALA A 34 9.54 -8.49 0.73
C ALA A 34 9.20 -9.69 -0.17
N GLU A 35 7.91 -9.96 -0.39
CA GLU A 35 7.43 -10.98 -1.32
C GLU A 35 7.81 -10.65 -2.77
N ILE A 36 7.58 -9.41 -3.22
CA ILE A 36 7.98 -8.93 -4.55
C ILE A 36 9.48 -9.05 -4.74
N ASP A 37 10.27 -8.52 -3.79
CA ASP A 37 11.74 -8.58 -3.84
C ASP A 37 12.25 -10.02 -3.92
N THR A 38 11.63 -10.92 -3.17
CA THR A 38 11.97 -12.35 -3.20
C THR A 38 11.60 -12.95 -4.55
N GLY A 39 10.38 -12.71 -5.01
CA GLY A 39 9.85 -13.22 -6.28
C GLY A 39 10.63 -12.77 -7.50
N LEU A 40 11.10 -11.53 -7.54
CA LEU A 40 11.95 -10.99 -8.61
C LEU A 40 13.35 -11.64 -8.66
N LYS A 41 13.84 -12.18 -7.54
CA LYS A 41 15.16 -12.83 -7.43
C LYS A 41 15.11 -14.35 -7.68
N GLN A 42 13.94 -14.92 -7.92
CA GLN A 42 13.78 -16.36 -8.14
C GLN A 42 14.32 -16.81 -9.51
N ARG A 43 14.55 -18.12 -9.66
CA ARG A 43 14.97 -18.73 -10.94
C ARG A 43 13.97 -18.45 -12.07
N LYS A 44 12.68 -18.36 -11.74
CA LYS A 44 11.64 -17.85 -12.62
C LYS A 44 11.08 -16.59 -11.95
N PRO A 45 11.56 -15.39 -12.34
CA PRO A 45 11.09 -14.15 -11.75
C PRO A 45 9.60 -13.91 -11.97
N LEU A 46 8.99 -13.15 -11.06
CA LEU A 46 7.64 -12.62 -11.24
C LEU A 46 7.56 -11.77 -12.50
N THR A 47 6.44 -11.90 -13.22
CA THR A 47 6.07 -11.01 -14.31
C THR A 47 5.58 -9.67 -13.77
N ILE A 48 5.55 -8.65 -14.64
CA ILE A 48 5.03 -7.32 -14.30
C ILE A 48 3.59 -7.41 -13.77
N PHE A 49 2.73 -8.24 -14.37
CA PHE A 49 1.34 -8.38 -13.94
C PHE A 49 1.21 -9.04 -12.57
N GLU A 50 2.07 -10.02 -12.24
CA GLU A 50 2.07 -10.65 -10.92
C GLU A 50 2.51 -9.66 -9.83
N VAL A 51 3.54 -8.84 -10.10
CA VAL A 51 3.94 -7.75 -9.19
C VAL A 51 2.79 -6.77 -8.98
N GLN A 52 2.16 -6.30 -10.05
CA GLN A 52 1.03 -5.38 -9.95
C GLN A 52 -0.14 -5.99 -9.17
N ASN A 53 -0.44 -7.28 -9.35
CA ASN A 53 -1.49 -7.95 -8.58
C ASN A 53 -1.18 -8.00 -7.08
N LEU A 54 0.08 -8.23 -6.69
CA LEU A 54 0.51 -8.18 -5.29
C LEU A 54 0.35 -6.77 -4.71
N GLU A 55 0.77 -5.74 -5.47
CA GLU A 55 0.62 -4.34 -5.06
C GLU A 55 -0.84 -3.95 -4.86
N PHE A 56 -1.72 -4.25 -5.83
CA PHE A 56 -3.15 -3.95 -5.71
C PHE A 56 -3.81 -4.73 -4.57
N SER A 57 -3.44 -5.98 -4.36
CA SER A 57 -3.96 -6.79 -3.24
C SER A 57 -3.61 -6.16 -1.90
N ALA A 58 -2.36 -5.72 -1.72
CA ALA A 58 -1.91 -5.04 -0.51
C ALA A 58 -2.63 -3.70 -0.28
N VAL A 59 -2.87 -2.92 -1.34
CA VAL A 59 -3.63 -1.67 -1.26
C VAL A 59 -5.07 -1.93 -0.82
N ILE A 60 -5.73 -2.95 -1.39
CA ILE A 60 -7.09 -3.33 -0.99
C ILE A 60 -7.13 -3.76 0.47
N GLU A 61 -6.17 -4.56 0.92
CA GLU A 61 -6.08 -4.99 2.32
C GLU A 61 -5.86 -3.82 3.28
N ILE A 62 -4.95 -2.90 2.94
CA ILE A 62 -4.70 -1.68 3.73
C ILE A 62 -5.95 -0.79 3.75
N ALA A 63 -6.62 -0.60 2.62
CA ALA A 63 -7.84 0.20 2.57
C ALA A 63 -8.96 -0.40 3.41
N ALA A 64 -9.16 -1.72 3.35
CA ALA A 64 -10.11 -2.43 4.20
C ALA A 64 -9.77 -2.27 5.69
N LEU A 65 -8.50 -2.41 6.07
CA LEU A 65 -8.01 -2.20 7.44
C LEU A 65 -8.31 -0.78 7.95
N LEU A 66 -8.17 0.22 7.08
CA LEU A 66 -8.38 1.64 7.42
C LEU A 66 -9.83 2.11 7.22
N GLY A 67 -10.73 1.25 6.77
CA GLY A 67 -12.11 1.61 6.47
C GLY A 67 -12.26 2.58 5.28
N VAL A 68 -11.31 2.56 4.34
CA VAL A 68 -11.32 3.39 3.13
C VAL A 68 -12.02 2.65 1.99
N GLU A 69 -13.03 3.26 1.40
CA GLU A 69 -13.73 2.72 0.24
C GLU A 69 -12.93 3.02 -1.05
N LEU A 70 -12.52 1.97 -1.77
CA LEU A 70 -11.82 2.10 -3.06
C LEU A 70 -12.80 1.93 -4.22
N LYS A 71 -12.92 2.94 -5.09
CA LYS A 71 -13.69 2.84 -6.33
C LYS A 71 -12.79 2.32 -7.45
N THR A 72 -13.01 1.07 -7.87
CA THR A 72 -12.33 0.51 -9.04
C THR A 72 -12.88 1.11 -10.33
N GLY A 73 -12.02 1.59 -11.23
CA GLY A 73 -12.42 1.92 -12.60
C GLY A 73 -13.09 3.29 -12.83
N GLN A 74 -12.84 4.30 -12.00
CA GLN A 74 -13.16 5.68 -12.39
C GLN A 74 -12.28 6.09 -13.58
N LYS A 75 -12.80 5.93 -14.81
CA LYS A 75 -12.39 6.77 -15.93
C LYS A 75 -12.49 8.22 -15.44
N SER A 76 -11.38 8.94 -15.39
CA SER A 76 -11.40 10.38 -15.13
C SER A 76 -12.36 11.00 -16.14
N LEU A 77 -13.52 11.46 -15.69
CA LEU A 77 -14.43 12.29 -16.49
C LEU A 77 -13.79 13.67 -16.60
N THR A 78 -12.70 13.72 -17.34
CA THR A 78 -12.06 14.92 -17.88
C THR A 78 -11.65 14.60 -19.31
N GLU A 79 -12.57 14.02 -20.09
CA GLU A 79 -12.53 14.15 -21.55
C GLU A 79 -13.62 15.16 -21.92
N THR A 80 -13.13 16.37 -22.20
CA THR A 80 -13.67 17.38 -23.11
C THR A 80 -15.03 17.99 -22.81
N ALA A 81 -14.98 19.24 -22.33
CA ALA A 81 -15.85 20.28 -22.84
C ALA A 81 -15.83 20.27 -24.38
N ASN A 82 -17.01 20.19 -24.99
CA ASN A 82 -17.35 20.76 -26.28
C ASN A 82 -18.87 20.87 -26.37
#